data_AF-A0A7V4HH20-F1
#
_entry.id   AF-A0A7V4HH20-F1
#
_cell.length_a   1.000
_cell.length_b   1.000
_cell.length_c   1.000
_cell.angle_alpha   90.00
_cell.angle_beta   90.00
_cell.angle_gamma   90.00
#
_symmetry.space_group_name_H-M   'P 1'
#
loop_
_entity.id
_entity.type
_entity.pdbx_description
1 polymer ?
#
loop_
_entity_poly.entity_id
_entity_poly.type
_entity_poly.pdbx_seq_one_letter_code
_entity_poly.pdbx_strand_id
1 'polypeptide(L)'
;MSSWTPMCSSQVSSARGPAATILRAWREGRIALVVSPPILDEYRRVMRELAAQFPSIDPGPSLKLMAVHARMVDAPPLPGSVRTDPADDMFLACAIAGGSRVIVSGDKALLRTSGYRGVEVLAPRAFLSRV
;
A
#
# COMPACT_ATOMS: atom_id res chain seq x y z
N MET A 1 42.36 -7.63 -7.49
CA MET A 1 41.94 -6.43 -6.73
C MET A 1 40.81 -5.79 -7.50
N SER A 2 39.58 -6.18 -7.16
CA SER A 2 38.38 -5.84 -7.92
C SER A 2 37.73 -4.62 -7.26
N SER A 3 37.77 -3.48 -7.94
CA SER A 3 37.18 -2.22 -7.51
C SER A 3 35.66 -2.27 -7.67
N TRP A 4 34.98 -2.08 -6.54
CA TRP A 4 33.54 -1.94 -6.41
C TRP A 4 33.03 -0.68 -7.10
N THR A 5 32.03 -0.81 -7.99
CA THR A 5 31.23 0.32 -8.48
C THR A 5 30.03 0.50 -7.55
N PRO A 6 29.78 1.69 -6.97
CA PRO A 6 28.63 1.91 -6.10
C PRO A 6 27.34 1.97 -6.94
N MET A 7 26.42 1.05 -6.68
CA MET A 7 25.10 1.00 -7.30
C MET A 7 24.12 1.80 -6.45
N CYS A 8 23.77 3.00 -6.90
CA CYS A 8 22.76 3.86 -6.28
C CYS A 8 21.37 3.33 -6.69
N SER A 9 20.69 2.53 -5.85
CA SER A 9 19.33 2.07 -6.17
C SER A 9 18.34 3.22 -6.01
N SER A 10 18.00 3.84 -7.14
CA SER A 10 16.92 4.79 -7.29
C SER A 10 15.57 4.12 -7.03
N GLN A 11 15.06 4.23 -5.80
CA GLN A 11 13.61 4.27 -5.57
C GLN A 11 13.23 5.56 -4.83
N VAL A 12 13.70 6.69 -5.38
CA VAL A 12 12.92 7.92 -5.28
C VAL A 12 11.66 7.66 -6.10
N SER A 13 10.52 7.53 -5.43
CA SER A 13 9.22 7.49 -6.07
C SER A 13 9.10 8.77 -6.90
N SER A 14 9.33 8.69 -8.21
CA SER A 14 9.27 9.88 -9.04
C SER A 14 7.87 10.49 -8.90
N ALA A 15 7.77 11.82 -8.83
CA ALA A 15 6.49 12.55 -8.75
C ALA A 15 5.55 12.28 -9.97
N ARG A 16 5.99 11.46 -10.92
CA ARG A 16 5.29 11.04 -12.14
C ARG A 16 5.15 9.52 -12.27
N GLY A 17 5.50 8.74 -11.25
CA GLY A 17 5.40 7.28 -11.24
C GLY A 17 3.96 6.78 -11.03
N PRO A 18 3.70 5.47 -11.25
CA PRO A 18 2.37 4.89 -11.08
C PRO A 18 1.72 5.20 -9.72
N ALA A 19 2.47 5.11 -8.62
CA ALA A 19 1.97 5.43 -7.28
C ALA A 19 1.51 6.89 -7.16
N ALA A 20 2.25 7.84 -7.74
CA ALA A 20 1.87 9.26 -7.72
C ALA A 20 0.57 9.52 -8.51
N THR A 21 0.38 8.83 -9.64
CA THR A 21 -0.86 8.91 -10.43
C THR A 21 -2.07 8.35 -9.66
N ILE A 22 -1.89 7.25 -8.95
CA ILE A 22 -2.95 6.65 -8.10
C ILE A 22 -3.31 7.61 -6.96
N LEU A 23 -2.32 8.17 -6.26
CA LEU A 23 -2.57 9.15 -5.20
C LEU A 23 -3.30 10.39 -5.73
N ARG A 24 -2.94 10.87 -6.92
CA ARG A 24 -3.67 11.97 -7.58
C ARG A 24 -5.12 11.59 -7.88
N ALA A 25 -5.36 10.39 -8.42
CA ALA A 25 -6.71 9.89 -8.69
C ALA A 25 -7.58 9.84 -7.43
N TRP A 26 -7.00 9.42 -6.31
CA TRP A 26 -7.70 9.41 -5.03
C TRP A 26 -8.00 10.84 -4.54
N ARG A 27 -7.03 11.76 -4.61
CA ARG A 27 -7.22 13.17 -4.23
C ARG A 27 -8.27 13.88 -5.08
N GLU A 28 -8.42 13.49 -6.33
CA GLU A 28 -9.43 14.01 -7.27
C GLU A 28 -10.80 13.30 -7.11
N GLY A 29 -10.92 12.34 -6.18
CA GLY A 29 -12.17 11.60 -5.94
C GLY A 29 -12.52 10.57 -7.01
N ARG A 30 -11.62 10.29 -7.97
CA ARG A 30 -11.83 9.29 -9.03
C ARG A 30 -11.78 7.86 -8.50
N ILE A 31 -11.10 7.64 -7.39
CA ILE A 31 -11.04 6.36 -6.68
C ILE A 31 -11.22 6.60 -5.18
N ALA A 32 -11.72 5.61 -4.47
CA ALA A 32 -11.79 5.61 -3.00
C ALA A 32 -10.64 4.78 -2.43
N LEU A 33 -9.97 5.32 -1.41
CA LEU A 33 -9.01 4.57 -0.60
C LEU A 33 -9.75 3.97 0.60
N VAL A 34 -9.59 2.67 0.83
CA VAL A 34 -10.13 1.96 1.99
C VAL A 34 -8.97 1.51 2.86
N VAL A 35 -9.07 1.79 4.16
CA VAL A 35 -8.04 1.43 5.15
C VAL A 35 -8.69 0.90 6.42
N SER A 36 -7.95 0.09 7.17
CA SER A 36 -8.31 -0.36 8.51
C SER A 36 -7.31 0.15 9.55
N PRO A 37 -7.64 0.13 10.86
CA PRO A 37 -6.70 0.54 11.90
C PRO A 37 -5.34 -0.19 11.84
N PRO A 38 -5.27 -1.52 11.65
CA PRO A 38 -3.99 -2.22 11.51
C PRO A 38 -3.12 -1.72 10.35
N ILE A 39 -3.72 -1.41 9.20
CA ILE A 39 -3.00 -0.88 8.03
C ILE A 39 -2.44 0.51 8.34
N LEU A 40 -3.23 1.36 9.02
CA LEU A 40 -2.77 2.69 9.39
C LEU A 40 -1.61 2.64 10.41
N ASP A 41 -1.65 1.69 11.34
CA ASP A 41 -0.55 1.47 12.29
C ASP A 41 0.71 0.96 11.60
N GLU A 42 0.57 0.08 10.61
CA GLU A 42 1.68 -0.38 9.79
C GLU A 42 2.30 0.78 8.98
N TYR A 43 1.47 1.63 8.36
CA TYR A 43 1.97 2.83 7.68
C TYR A 43 2.70 3.76 8.64
N ARG A 44 2.19 3.96 9.86
CA ARG A 44 2.88 4.75 10.89
C ARG A 44 4.23 4.13 11.25
N ARG A 45 4.32 2.81 11.38
CA ARG A 45 5.57 2.09 11.68
C ARG A 45 6.60 2.28 10.57
N VAL A 46 6.25 1.94 9.33
CA VAL A 46 7.13 2.07 8.16
C VAL A 46 7.61 3.50 7.98
N MET A 47 6.71 4.47 8.16
CA MET A 47 7.07 5.88 8.03
C MET A 47 8.01 6.38 9.12
N ARG A 48 7.89 5.89 10.37
CA ARG A 48 8.87 6.20 11.43
C ARG A 48 10.24 5.63 11.10
N GLU A 49 10.30 4.41 10.60
CA GLU A 49 11.55 3.77 10.18
C GLU A 49 12.20 4.50 9.01
N LEU A 50 11.38 5.00 8.07
CA LEU A 50 11.86 5.80 6.95
C LEU A 50 12.37 7.18 7.42
N ALA A 51 11.64 7.86 8.30
CA ALA A 51 12.05 9.16 8.85
C ALA A 51 13.35 9.06 9.65
N ALA A 52 13.61 7.93 10.32
CA ALA A 52 14.88 7.68 11.00
C ALA A 52 16.06 7.59 10.03
N GLN A 53 15.83 7.06 8.81
CA GLN A 53 16.84 6.96 7.76
C GLN A 53 16.95 8.24 6.92
N PHE A 54 15.85 9.00 6.79
CA PHE A 54 15.75 10.21 5.99
C PHE A 54 15.03 11.32 6.77
N PRO A 55 15.75 12.05 7.65
CA PRO A 55 15.15 13.05 8.55
C PRO A 55 14.48 14.23 7.85
N SER A 56 14.74 14.42 6.56
CA SER A 56 14.11 15.46 5.73
C SER A 56 12.69 15.12 5.28
N ILE A 57 12.22 13.89 5.51
CA ILE A 57 10.88 13.44 5.17
C ILE A 57 9.99 13.53 6.41
N ASP A 58 8.99 14.43 6.38
CA ASP A 58 7.92 14.45 7.38
C ASP A 58 6.73 13.58 6.89
N PRO A 59 6.47 12.42 7.53
CA PRO A 59 5.36 11.56 7.15
C PRO A 59 3.99 12.03 7.67
N GLY A 60 3.95 12.96 8.63
CA GLY A 60 2.75 13.41 9.33
C GLY A 60 1.64 13.88 8.39
N PRO A 61 1.90 14.78 7.42
CA PRO A 61 0.89 15.25 6.48
C PRO A 61 0.22 14.14 5.67
N SER A 62 0.99 13.17 5.18
CA SER A 62 0.48 12.05 4.38
C SER A 62 -0.40 11.11 5.21
N LEU A 63 0.04 10.76 6.42
CA LEU A 63 -0.74 9.93 7.35
C LEU A 63 -2.04 10.62 7.77
N LYS A 64 -1.99 11.93 8.03
CA LYS A 64 -3.18 12.72 8.38
C LYS A 64 -4.16 12.78 7.22
N LEU A 65 -3.68 13.01 5.99
CA LEU A 65 -4.51 13.00 4.80
C LEU A 65 -5.24 11.65 4.63
N MET A 66 -4.53 10.53 4.78
CA MET A 66 -5.14 9.20 4.69
C MET A 66 -6.15 8.98 5.81
N ALA A 67 -5.83 9.33 7.05
CA ALA A 67 -6.75 9.16 8.17
C ALA A 67 -8.06 9.97 8.03
N VAL A 68 -8.02 11.13 7.36
CA VAL A 68 -9.18 12.01 7.18
C VAL A 68 -10.00 11.65 5.94
N HIS A 69 -9.35 11.28 4.83
CA HIS A 69 -10.00 11.14 3.53
C HIS A 69 -10.16 9.70 3.05
N ALA A 70 -9.50 8.73 3.68
CA ALA A 70 -9.74 7.32 3.39
C ALA A 70 -11.02 6.87 4.10
N ARG A 71 -11.72 5.91 3.48
CA ARG A 71 -12.80 5.19 4.13
C ARG A 71 -12.21 4.23 5.15
N MET A 72 -12.39 4.53 6.42
CA MET A 72 -12.00 3.66 7.52
C MET A 72 -13.00 2.50 7.65
N VAL A 73 -12.50 1.28 7.79
CA VAL A 73 -13.31 0.08 8.01
C VAL A 73 -12.75 -0.72 9.18
N ASP A 74 -13.63 -1.30 9.99
CA ASP A 74 -13.23 -2.33 10.94
C ASP A 74 -13.05 -3.65 10.18
N ALA A 75 -11.86 -4.24 10.30
CA ALA A 75 -11.43 -5.37 9.50
C ALA A 75 -10.83 -6.43 10.43
N PRO A 76 -11.66 -7.37 10.94
CA PRO A 76 -11.15 -8.43 11.79
C PRO A 76 -10.18 -9.33 10.99
N PRO A 77 -9.20 -9.97 11.66
CA PRO A 77 -8.29 -10.91 11.02
C PRO A 77 -9.04 -12.03 10.28
N LEU A 78 -8.47 -12.50 9.18
CA LEU A 78 -9.05 -13.61 8.43
C LEU A 78 -8.98 -14.91 9.24
N PRO A 79 -9.99 -15.79 9.13
CA PRO A 79 -9.93 -17.11 9.75
C PRO A 79 -8.91 -17.98 9.01
N GLY A 80 -7.79 -18.27 9.68
CA GLY A 80 -6.64 -18.97 9.11
C GLY A 80 -5.72 -18.03 8.33
N SER A 81 -4.42 -18.34 8.32
CA SER A 81 -3.44 -17.55 7.58
C SER A 81 -3.53 -17.89 6.10
N VAL A 82 -3.85 -16.90 5.26
CA VAL A 82 -3.84 -17.04 3.79
C VAL A 82 -2.39 -17.03 3.31
N ARG A 83 -1.54 -16.26 3.98
CA ARG A 83 -0.09 -16.22 3.75
C ARG A 83 0.67 -16.95 4.83
N THR A 84 1.92 -17.31 4.49
CA THR A 84 2.90 -17.82 5.44
C THR A 84 3.33 -16.75 6.45
N ASP A 85 3.26 -15.47 6.06
CA ASP A 85 3.41 -14.34 6.96
C ASP A 85 2.03 -13.70 7.21
N PRO A 86 1.45 -13.85 8.43
CA PRO A 86 0.13 -13.33 8.75
C PRO A 86 0.00 -11.81 8.66
N ALA A 87 1.12 -11.06 8.64
CA ALA A 87 1.09 -9.60 8.66
C ALA A 87 0.36 -9.02 7.44
N ASP A 88 0.56 -9.56 6.23
CA ASP A 88 -0.07 -9.00 5.03
C ASP A 88 -1.51 -9.48 4.78
N ASP A 89 -2.01 -10.42 5.59
CA ASP A 89 -3.42 -10.83 5.51
C ASP A 89 -4.37 -9.70 5.91
N MET A 90 -3.87 -8.67 6.63
CA MET A 90 -4.64 -7.48 6.97
C MET A 90 -5.13 -6.71 5.75
N PHE A 91 -4.38 -6.72 4.63
CA PHE A 91 -4.80 -6.05 3.39
C PHE A 91 -5.99 -6.76 2.74
N LEU A 92 -5.98 -8.09 2.74
CA LEU A 92 -7.10 -8.91 2.27
C LEU A 92 -8.33 -8.74 3.19
N ALA A 93 -8.12 -8.79 4.51
CA ALA A 93 -9.18 -8.55 5.50
C ALA A 93 -9.85 -7.19 5.27
N CYS A 94 -9.05 -6.13 5.11
CA CYS A 94 -9.54 -4.79 4.85
C CYS A 94 -10.32 -4.69 3.54
N ALA A 95 -9.82 -5.31 2.46
CA ALA A 95 -10.50 -5.30 1.18
C ALA A 95 -11.87 -5.98 1.28
N ILE A 96 -11.93 -7.15 1.92
CA ILE A 96 -13.18 -7.91 2.12
C ILE A 96 -14.16 -7.11 2.99
N ALA A 97 -13.73 -6.62 4.15
CA ALA A 97 -14.58 -5.86 5.07
C ALA A 97 -15.10 -4.55 4.46
N GLY A 98 -14.28 -3.89 3.64
CA GLY A 98 -14.66 -2.68 2.93
C GLY A 98 -15.42 -2.89 1.62
N GLY A 99 -15.62 -4.14 1.18
CA GLY A 99 -16.24 -4.46 -0.11
C GLY A 99 -15.40 -4.02 -1.32
N SER A 100 -14.09 -3.85 -1.14
CA SER A 100 -13.17 -3.49 -2.21
C SER A 100 -12.82 -4.72 -3.05
N ARG A 101 -13.00 -4.62 -4.37
CA ARG A 101 -12.67 -5.70 -5.31
C ARG A 101 -11.20 -5.73 -5.72
N VAL A 102 -10.46 -4.66 -5.45
CA VAL A 102 -9.07 -4.50 -5.92
C VAL A 102 -8.17 -4.03 -4.79
N ILE A 103 -7.03 -4.70 -4.63
CA ILE A 103 -5.87 -4.22 -3.89
C ILE A 103 -4.78 -3.85 -4.89
N VAL A 104 -4.11 -2.72 -4.68
CA VAL A 104 -2.96 -2.33 -5.51
C VAL A 104 -1.67 -2.55 -4.73
N SER A 105 -0.76 -3.35 -5.26
CA SER A 105 0.53 -3.62 -4.62
C SER A 105 1.61 -4.01 -5.60
N GLY A 106 2.85 -3.62 -5.32
CA GLY A 106 4.05 -4.11 -6.00
C GLY A 106 4.65 -5.37 -5.35
N ASP A 107 4.14 -5.78 -4.19
CA ASP A 107 4.65 -6.93 -3.45
C ASP A 107 4.29 -8.24 -4.16
N LYS A 108 5.31 -9.03 -4.51
CA LYS A 108 5.14 -10.30 -5.23
C LYS A 108 4.37 -11.35 -4.43
N ALA A 109 4.51 -11.37 -3.11
CA ALA A 109 3.77 -12.29 -2.26
C ALA A 109 2.29 -11.92 -2.18
N LEU A 110 1.97 -10.63 -2.06
CA LEU A 110 0.58 -10.17 -2.07
C LEU A 110 -0.07 -10.39 -3.45
N LEU A 111 0.66 -10.12 -4.54
CA LEU A 111 0.17 -10.38 -5.91
C LEU A 111 -0.24 -11.84 -6.13
N ARG A 112 0.43 -12.81 -5.50
CA ARG A 112 0.07 -14.24 -5.59
C ARG A 112 -1.25 -14.59 -4.91
N THR A 113 -1.81 -13.71 -4.08
CA THR A 113 -3.10 -13.91 -3.41
C THR A 113 -4.29 -13.42 -4.24
N SER A 114 -4.04 -12.87 -5.44
CA SER A 114 -5.09 -12.40 -6.33
C SER A 114 -6.13 -13.50 -6.59
N GLY A 115 -7.41 -13.11 -6.50
CA GLY A 115 -8.56 -14.01 -6.60
C GLY A 115 -9.08 -14.50 -5.25
N TYR A 116 -8.34 -14.30 -4.15
CA TYR A 116 -8.79 -14.72 -2.82
C TYR A 116 -10.12 -14.06 -2.45
N ARG A 117 -11.17 -14.88 -2.26
CA ARG A 117 -12.55 -14.44 -1.99
C ARG A 117 -13.04 -13.35 -2.95
N GLY A 118 -12.59 -13.40 -4.21
CA GLY A 118 -12.99 -12.45 -5.25
C GLY A 118 -12.28 -11.09 -5.20
N VAL A 119 -11.26 -10.92 -4.34
CA VAL A 119 -10.40 -9.73 -4.33
C VAL A 119 -9.25 -9.93 -5.31
N GLU A 120 -9.12 -9.02 -6.26
CA GLU A 120 -8.01 -9.00 -7.21
C GLU A 120 -6.86 -8.16 -6.68
N VAL A 121 -5.63 -8.68 -6.79
CA VAL A 121 -4.42 -7.92 -6.44
C VAL A 121 -3.70 -7.52 -7.71
N LEU A 122 -3.52 -6.22 -7.93
CA LEU A 122 -2.94 -5.65 -9.14
C LEU A 122 -1.65 -4.89 -8.87
N ALA A 123 -0.71 -5.02 -9.80
CA ALA A 123 0.43 -4.10 -9.86
C ALA A 123 -0.04 -2.69 -10.22
N PRO A 124 0.62 -1.61 -9.73
CA PRO A 124 0.19 -0.23 -9.99
C PRO A 124 -0.06 0.11 -11.46
N ARG A 125 0.77 -0.39 -12.38
CA ARG A 125 0.58 -0.17 -13.82
C ARG A 125 -0.67 -0.86 -14.37
N ALA A 126 -0.96 -2.08 -13.92
CA ALA A 126 -2.13 -2.84 -14.34
C ALA A 126 -3.43 -2.27 -13.76
N PHE A 127 -3.37 -1.66 -12.57
CA PHE A 127 -4.51 -0.92 -12.03
C PHE A 127 -4.81 0.35 -12.84
N LEU A 128 -3.77 1.12 -13.19
CA LEU A 128 -3.92 2.36 -13.94
C LEU A 128 -4.49 2.18 -15.35
N SER A 129 -4.41 0.99 -15.96
CA SER A 129 -5.07 0.74 -17.25
C SER A 129 -6.59 0.53 -17.12
N ARG A 130 -7.15 0.61 -15.91
CA ARG A 130 -8.57 0.37 -15.62
C ARG A 130 -9.31 1.59 -15.04
N VAL A 131 -8.62 2.72 -14.84
CA VAL A 131 -9.13 3.93 -14.17
C VAL A 131 -8.78 5.21 -14.90
#